data_AF-A0AAW6MBB4-F1
#
_entry.id   AF-A0AAW6MBB4-F1
#
_cell.length_a   1.000
_cell.length_b   1.000
_cell.length_c   1.000
_cell.angle_alpha   90.00
_cell.angle_beta   90.00
_cell.angle_gamma   90.00
#
_symmetry.space_group_name_H-M   'P 1'
#
loop_
_entity.id
_entity.type
_entity.pdbx_description
1 polymer ?
#
loop_
_entity_poly.entity_id
_entity_poly.type
_entity_poly.pdbx_seq_one_letter_code
_entity_poly.pdbx_strand_id
1 'polypeptide(L)'
;KGADVFLGLSKGNVLSQDMVRSMAPSPIVFALANPTPEISYEDAMSARPDVLMATGRSDYPNQINNVIGFPYIFRGALDNQAKAINEEMKIAAVHAIA
;
A
#
# COMPACT_ATOMS: atom_id res chain seq x y z
N LYS A 1 -8.49 12.08 12.09
CA LYS A 1 -8.21 13.54 11.99
C LYS A 1 -6.75 13.78 12.32
N GLY A 2 -6.03 14.55 11.51
CA GLY A 2 -4.60 14.87 11.67
C GLY A 2 -3.65 13.69 11.41
N ALA A 3 -4.11 12.60 10.79
CA ALA A 3 -3.26 11.45 10.50
C ALA A 3 -2.43 11.73 9.23
N ASP A 4 -1.15 11.37 9.25
CA ASP A 4 -0.26 11.46 8.09
C ASP A 4 -0.45 10.28 7.13
N VAL A 5 -0.78 9.10 7.67
CA VAL A 5 -0.91 7.86 6.91
C VAL A 5 -2.20 7.13 7.25
N PHE A 6 -2.88 6.62 6.22
CA PHE A 6 -3.90 5.59 6.34
C PHE A 6 -3.43 4.32 5.63
N LEU A 7 -3.50 3.17 6.31
CA LEU A 7 -3.20 1.85 5.76
C LEU A 7 -4.43 0.95 5.91
N GLY A 8 -5.10 0.67 4.79
CA GLY A 8 -6.25 -0.21 4.69
C GLY A 8 -5.91 -1.54 4.04
N LEU A 9 -6.28 -2.64 4.69
CA LEU A 9 -6.19 -4.03 4.21
C LEU A 9 -7.50 -4.79 4.51
N SER A 10 -8.63 -4.09 4.50
CA SER A 10 -9.86 -4.51 5.16
C SER A 10 -11.05 -4.65 4.20
N LYS A 11 -12.14 -3.91 4.46
CA LYS A 11 -13.38 -3.91 3.68
C LYS A 11 -13.42 -2.63 2.83
N GLY A 12 -13.95 -2.75 1.61
CA GLY A 12 -14.13 -1.59 0.74
C GLY A 12 -15.12 -0.55 1.28
N ASN A 13 -14.95 0.70 0.83
CA ASN A 13 -15.81 1.86 1.14
C ASN A 13 -15.94 2.23 2.64
N VAL A 14 -14.90 1.97 3.44
CA VAL A 14 -14.87 2.32 4.87
C VAL A 14 -14.21 3.67 5.15
N LEU A 15 -13.41 4.20 4.21
CA LEU A 15 -12.76 5.49 4.33
C LEU A 15 -13.55 6.53 3.51
N SER A 16 -14.18 7.48 4.19
CA SER A 16 -14.98 8.51 3.52
C SER A 16 -14.13 9.71 3.07
N GLN A 17 -14.64 10.51 2.13
CA GLN A 17 -13.98 11.74 1.71
C GLN A 17 -13.75 12.72 2.88
N ASP A 18 -14.67 12.80 3.85
CA ASP A 18 -14.52 13.68 5.03
C ASP A 18 -13.40 13.20 5.95
N MET A 19 -13.22 11.89 6.08
CA MET A 19 -12.08 11.33 6.81
C MET A 19 -10.77 11.72 6.14
N VAL A 20 -10.68 11.62 4.80
CA VAL A 20 -9.51 12.05 4.02
C VAL A 20 -9.29 13.56 4.16
N ARG A 21 -10.32 14.39 4.03
CA ARG A 21 -10.24 15.85 4.28
C ARG A 21 -9.77 16.20 5.69
N SER A 22 -9.95 15.32 6.66
CA SER A 22 -9.52 15.54 8.04
C SER A 22 -8.05 15.18 8.33
N MET A 23 -7.31 14.58 7.39
CA MET A 23 -5.91 14.14 7.56
C MET A 23 -4.89 15.30 7.60
N ALA A 24 -3.62 15.04 7.92
CA ALA A 24 -2.54 16.04 7.90
C ALA A 24 -2.14 16.42 6.45
N PRO A 25 -1.51 17.59 6.18
CA PRO A 25 -1.11 17.98 4.82
C PRO A 25 -0.29 16.91 4.10
N SER A 26 -0.50 16.76 2.78
CA SER A 26 0.13 15.75 1.92
C SER A 26 0.08 14.31 2.49
N PRO A 27 -1.13 13.81 2.81
CA PRO A 27 -1.27 12.52 3.48
C PRO A 27 -0.99 11.36 2.52
N ILE A 28 -0.60 10.22 3.08
CA ILE A 28 -0.44 8.96 2.36
C ILE A 28 -1.66 8.06 2.64
N VAL A 29 -2.29 7.54 1.59
CA VAL A 29 -3.41 6.61 1.69
C VAL A 29 -3.10 5.35 0.91
N PHE A 30 -2.94 4.24 1.61
CA PHE A 30 -2.86 2.90 1.03
C PHE A 30 -4.22 2.22 1.20
N ALA A 31 -5.04 2.17 0.15
CA ALA A 31 -6.34 1.50 0.15
C ALA A 31 -6.23 0.19 -0.64
N LEU A 32 -5.90 -0.89 0.07
CA LEU A 32 -5.45 -2.15 -0.53
C LEU A 32 -6.52 -3.25 -0.51
N ALA A 33 -7.74 -2.96 -0.05
CA ALA A 33 -8.86 -3.90 -0.20
C ALA A 33 -9.14 -4.19 -1.69
N ASN A 34 -9.37 -5.47 -1.99
CA ASN A 34 -9.68 -5.95 -3.34
C ASN A 34 -11.05 -6.66 -3.36
N PRO A 35 -11.82 -6.56 -4.46
CA PRO A 35 -11.59 -5.73 -5.64
C PRO A 35 -11.96 -4.26 -5.42
N THR A 36 -12.70 -3.95 -4.35
CA THR A 36 -13.17 -2.61 -4.01
C THR A 36 -12.32 -2.05 -2.87
N PRO A 37 -11.55 -0.97 -3.11
CA PRO A 37 -10.70 -0.35 -2.08
C PRO A 37 -11.51 0.31 -0.95
N GLU A 38 -10.84 0.63 0.16
CA GLU A 38 -11.41 1.37 1.29
C GLU A 38 -12.00 2.73 0.89
N ILE A 39 -11.42 3.37 -0.13
CA ILE A 39 -11.91 4.56 -0.83
C ILE A 39 -11.48 4.46 -2.30
N SER A 40 -12.32 4.90 -3.25
CA SER A 40 -11.92 4.95 -4.65
C SER A 40 -10.77 5.96 -4.88
N TYR A 41 -10.00 5.78 -5.94
CA TYR A 41 -8.92 6.71 -6.30
C TYR A 41 -9.50 8.11 -6.59
N GLU A 42 -10.62 8.15 -7.32
CA GLU A 42 -11.31 9.37 -7.71
C GLU A 42 -11.84 10.13 -6.48
N ASP A 43 -12.44 9.43 -5.51
CA ASP A 43 -12.94 10.05 -4.29
C ASP A 43 -11.80 10.57 -3.41
N ALA A 44 -10.69 9.84 -3.30
CA ALA A 44 -9.52 10.28 -2.54
C ALA A 44 -8.92 11.55 -3.15
N MET A 45 -8.66 11.56 -4.47
CA MET A 45 -8.13 12.71 -5.18
C MET A 45 -9.08 13.91 -5.17
N SER A 46 -10.39 13.67 -5.26
CA SER A 46 -11.42 14.73 -5.19
C SER A 46 -11.55 15.30 -3.77
N ALA A 47 -11.42 14.45 -2.74
CA ALA A 47 -11.42 14.89 -1.35
C ALA A 47 -10.20 15.74 -1.05
N ARG A 48 -9.05 15.38 -1.63
CA ARG A 48 -7.79 16.03 -1.36
C ARG A 48 -6.76 15.87 -2.50
N PRO A 49 -6.48 16.93 -3.29
CA PRO A 49 -5.56 16.83 -4.43
C PRO A 49 -4.10 16.54 -4.11
N ASP A 50 -3.64 16.77 -2.86
CA ASP A 50 -2.27 16.51 -2.42
C ASP A 50 -2.08 15.14 -1.74
N VAL A 51 -3.10 14.26 -1.79
CA VAL A 51 -2.97 12.89 -1.28
C VAL A 51 -2.04 12.05 -2.16
N LEU A 52 -1.09 11.35 -1.55
CA LEU A 52 -0.38 10.26 -2.20
C LEU A 52 -1.20 8.98 -2.03
N MET A 53 -1.84 8.57 -3.12
CA MET A 53 -2.73 7.41 -3.13
C MET A 53 -2.03 6.18 -3.72
N ALA A 54 -2.21 5.02 -3.08
CA ALA A 54 -1.81 3.71 -3.59
C ALA A 54 -2.95 2.70 -3.40
N THR A 55 -3.12 1.78 -4.37
CA THR A 55 -4.15 0.73 -4.32
C THR A 55 -3.60 -0.63 -4.73
N GLY A 56 -4.37 -1.71 -4.52
CA GLY A 56 -4.06 -3.03 -5.09
C GLY A 56 -4.38 -3.17 -6.59
N ARG A 57 -5.08 -2.19 -7.16
CA ARG A 57 -5.59 -2.24 -8.54
C ARG A 57 -4.56 -1.77 -9.55
N SER A 58 -4.54 -2.41 -10.72
CA SER A 58 -3.59 -2.13 -11.81
C SER A 58 -3.99 -0.97 -12.71
N ASP A 59 -5.25 -0.54 -12.65
CA ASP A 59 -5.78 0.57 -13.45
C ASP A 59 -5.56 1.95 -12.81
N TYR A 60 -4.93 2.01 -11.64
CA TYR A 60 -4.55 3.25 -10.96
C TYR A 60 -3.02 3.37 -10.77
N PRO A 61 -2.50 4.60 -10.59
CA PRO A 61 -1.11 4.82 -10.21
C PRO A 61 -0.76 4.14 -8.89
N ASN A 62 0.54 3.92 -8.67
CA ASN A 62 1.09 3.38 -7.40
C ASN A 62 0.44 2.05 -6.98
N GLN A 63 0.35 1.10 -7.90
CA GLN A 63 -0.13 -0.24 -7.57
C GLN A 63 0.82 -0.91 -6.57
N ILE A 64 0.28 -1.38 -5.45
CA ILE A 64 0.97 -2.28 -4.52
C ILE A 64 0.56 -3.71 -4.86
N ASN A 65 1.52 -4.53 -5.28
CA ASN A 65 1.26 -5.89 -5.71
C ASN A 65 2.32 -6.86 -5.18
N ASN A 66 1.89 -8.03 -4.70
CA ASN A 66 2.77 -9.09 -4.19
C ASN A 66 3.80 -9.59 -5.21
N VAL A 67 3.54 -9.43 -6.52
CA VAL A 67 4.44 -9.82 -7.62
C VAL A 67 5.80 -9.13 -7.53
N ILE A 68 5.89 -7.92 -6.95
CA ILE A 68 7.18 -7.23 -6.82
C ILE A 68 8.05 -7.83 -5.70
N GLY A 69 7.46 -8.58 -4.76
CA GLY A 69 8.15 -9.15 -3.60
C GLY A 69 8.43 -10.64 -3.74
N PHE A 70 7.39 -11.45 -3.93
CA PHE A 70 7.49 -12.91 -3.75
C PHE A 70 8.59 -13.58 -4.61
N PRO A 71 8.75 -13.28 -5.93
CA PRO A 71 9.69 -14.02 -6.76
C PRO A 71 11.13 -13.84 -6.27
N TYR A 72 11.48 -12.63 -5.84
CA TYR A 72 12.84 -12.25 -5.49
C TYR A 72 13.20 -12.59 -4.04
N ILE A 73 12.22 -12.51 -3.13
CA ILE A 73 12.37 -13.01 -1.76
C ILE A 73 12.67 -14.52 -1.79
N PHE A 74 11.91 -15.30 -2.57
CA PHE A 74 12.16 -16.73 -2.72
C PHE A 74 13.45 -17.02 -3.47
N ARG A 75 13.78 -16.25 -4.51
CA ARG A 75 15.07 -16.38 -5.20
C ARG A 75 16.25 -16.26 -4.22
N GLY A 76 16.27 -15.20 -3.41
CA GLY A 76 17.32 -14.99 -2.41
C GLY A 76 17.38 -16.11 -1.35
N ALA A 77 16.22 -16.58 -0.89
CA ALA A 77 16.15 -17.69 0.06
C ALA A 77 16.67 -19.01 -0.53
N LEU A 78 16.26 -19.35 -1.75
CA LEU A 78 16.62 -20.59 -2.43
C LEU A 78 18.12 -20.62 -2.80
N ASP A 79 18.65 -19.51 -3.31
CA ASP A 79 20.07 -19.40 -3.67
C ASP A 79 21.01 -19.62 -2.47
N ASN A 80 20.57 -19.23 -1.27
CA ASN A 80 21.36 -19.35 -0.04
C ASN A 80 20.95 -20.56 0.82
N GLN A 81 20.05 -21.43 0.30
CA GLN A 81 19.49 -22.57 1.03
C GLN A 81 18.99 -22.17 2.43
N ALA A 82 18.36 -21.00 2.53
CA ALA A 82 17.87 -20.46 3.79
C ALA A 82 16.82 -21.40 4.40
N LYS A 83 16.92 -21.65 5.70
CA LYS A 83 15.98 -22.53 6.42
C LYS A 83 14.63 -21.86 6.70
N ALA A 84 14.58 -20.53 6.65
CA ALA A 84 13.39 -19.71 6.85
C ALA A 84 13.61 -18.32 6.25
N ILE A 85 12.52 -17.58 6.05
CA ILE A 85 12.56 -16.15 5.72
C ILE A 85 12.31 -15.37 7.00
N ASN A 86 13.36 -14.75 7.54
CA ASN A 86 13.32 -13.98 8.78
C ASN A 86 12.98 -12.50 8.52
N GLU A 87 12.85 -11.71 9.60
CA GLU A 87 12.53 -10.28 9.51
C GLU A 87 13.64 -9.48 8.83
N GLU A 88 14.91 -9.82 9.06
CA GLU A 88 16.04 -9.16 8.42
C GLU A 88 16.01 -9.32 6.90
N MET A 89 15.66 -10.53 6.40
CA MET A 89 15.45 -10.77 4.97
C MET A 89 14.28 -9.97 4.42
N LYS A 90 13.18 -9.82 5.17
CA LYS A 90 12.03 -9.01 4.74
C LYS A 90 12.41 -7.53 4.66
N ILE A 91 13.13 -7.00 5.65
CA ILE A 91 13.63 -5.61 5.65
C ILE A 91 14.59 -5.40 4.47
N ALA A 92 15.52 -6.32 4.23
CA ALA A 92 16.42 -6.27 3.08
C ALA A 92 15.66 -6.25 1.74
N ALA A 93 14.60 -7.06 1.62
CA ALA A 93 13.75 -7.05 0.43
C ALA A 93 13.01 -5.73 0.24
N VAL A 94 12.49 -5.12 1.31
CA VAL A 94 11.84 -3.79 1.24
C VAL A 94 12.82 -2.72 0.77
N HIS A 95 14.05 -2.71 1.28
CA HIS A 95 15.09 -1.76 0.84
C HIS A 95 15.56 -2.00 -0.60
N ALA A 96 15.50 -3.24 -1.10
CA ALA A 96 15.84 -3.52 -2.49
C ALA A 96 14.74 -3.10 -3.49
N ILE A 97 13.49 -2.96 -3.02
CA ILE A 97 12.34 -2.53 -3.81
C ILE A 97 12.22 -0.99 -3.87
N ALA A 98 12.55 -0.30 -2.77
CA ALA A 98 12.41 1.14 -2.60
C ALA A 98 13.56 1.95 -3.24
#